data_AF-A0A3L7S8N4-F1
#
_entry.id   AF-A0A3L7S8N4-F1
#
_cell.length_a   1.000
_cell.length_b   1.000
_cell.length_c   1.000
_cell.angle_alpha   90.00
_cell.angle_beta   90.00
_cell.angle_gamma   90.00
#
_symmetry.space_group_name_H-M   'P 1'
#
loop_
_entity.id
_entity.type
_entity.pdbx_description
1 polymer ?
#
loop_
_entity_poly.entity_id
_entity_poly.type
_entity_poly.pdbx_seq_one_letter_code
_entity_poly.pdbx_strand_id
1 'polypeptide(L)'
;MQTEIDELKSQVNRLTPQNSSVPPSTQHPHTRPTTKPKPKSRKLLGDPLKVIINYDRAKRYWQAKQLQRCGAHLKRDLQSRIDHHDHQVKRLRDELKRRVESMFLIWYNYRSNSIAWKTFQSQMRHLRKSVNSLLLHGVYSGNQRLIRTCRELYNSRKWPWTFTEVEGIEPTNNAAEQALRLAVIYRKLWFGTQSEKRSRFVERMLIVSEISRLQKRSAYQWITVAVEASLHEQQAPSLFNKP
;
A
#
# COMPACT_ATOMS: atom_id res chain seq x y z
N MET A 1 46.51 -20.94 -22.76
CA MET A 1 46.83 -19.56 -22.35
C MET A 1 45.83 -18.54 -22.88
N GLN A 2 45.66 -18.35 -24.19
CA GLN A 2 44.76 -17.29 -24.69
C GLN A 2 43.27 -17.54 -24.34
N THR A 3 42.84 -18.79 -24.42
CA THR A 3 41.47 -19.24 -24.07
C THR A 3 41.14 -19.02 -22.60
N GLU A 4 42.13 -19.20 -21.72
CA GLU A 4 42.00 -19.05 -20.27
C GLU A 4 41.94 -17.57 -19.86
N ILE A 5 42.67 -16.71 -20.57
CA ILE A 5 42.58 -15.25 -20.42
C ILE A 5 41.20 -14.74 -20.85
N ASP A 6 40.64 -15.28 -21.93
CA ASP A 6 39.32 -14.86 -22.42
C ASP A 6 38.18 -15.36 -21.52
N GLU A 7 38.33 -16.54 -20.93
CA GLU A 7 37.40 -17.09 -19.95
C GLU A 7 37.40 -16.26 -18.64
N LEU A 8 38.58 -15.89 -18.14
CA LEU A 8 38.75 -15.02 -16.98
C LEU A 8 38.19 -13.60 -17.22
N LYS A 9 38.42 -13.03 -18.41
CA LYS A 9 37.83 -11.74 -18.80
C LYS A 9 36.30 -11.79 -18.87
N SER A 10 35.73 -12.92 -19.30
CA SER A 10 34.28 -13.12 -19.32
C SER A 10 33.68 -13.17 -17.90
N GLN A 11 34.41 -13.74 -16.93
CA GLN A 11 34.01 -13.79 -15.53
C GLN A 11 34.10 -12.41 -14.87
N VAL A 12 35.15 -11.63 -15.15
CA VAL A 12 35.30 -10.25 -14.65
C VAL A 12 34.18 -9.33 -15.15
N ASN A 13 33.76 -9.46 -16.41
CA ASN A 13 32.65 -8.68 -16.96
C ASN A 13 31.27 -9.03 -16.38
N ARG A 14 31.12 -10.17 -15.68
CA ARG A 14 29.89 -10.55 -14.95
C ARG A 14 29.86 -10.02 -13.52
N LEU A 15 30.99 -9.55 -13.00
CA LEU A 15 31.09 -8.91 -11.70
C LEU A 15 30.73 -7.43 -11.85
N THR A 16 29.51 -7.04 -11.47
CA THR A 16 29.15 -5.62 -11.33
C THR A 16 30.05 -4.94 -10.28
N PRO A 17 30.43 -3.66 -10.46
CA PRO A 17 31.23 -2.92 -9.50
C PRO A 17 30.38 -2.55 -8.28
N GLN A 18 30.10 -3.53 -7.43
CA GLN A 18 29.59 -3.35 -6.07
C GLN A 18 30.40 -4.21 -5.08
N ASN A 19 31.58 -4.69 -5.51
CA ASN A 19 32.51 -5.41 -4.66
C ASN A 19 33.92 -4.80 -4.77
N SER A 20 33.99 -3.47 -4.74
CA SER A 20 35.25 -2.74 -4.72
C SER A 20 35.38 -1.98 -3.40
N SER A 21 36.47 -2.25 -2.70
CA SER A 21 36.97 -1.60 -1.50
C SER A 21 37.39 -0.15 -1.77
N VAL A 22 36.52 0.66 -2.38
CA VAL A 22 36.83 2.03 -2.77
C VAL A 22 36.29 3.00 -1.71
N PRO A 23 37.11 3.92 -1.19
CA PRO A 23 36.67 4.90 -0.20
C PRO A 23 35.58 5.84 -0.77
N PRO A 24 34.80 6.52 0.10
CA PRO A 24 33.52 7.13 -0.27
C PRO A 24 33.58 8.36 -1.19
N SER A 25 34.74 8.70 -1.77
CA SER A 25 34.95 9.97 -2.47
C SER A 25 34.68 9.94 -3.98
N THR A 26 34.27 8.80 -4.56
CA THR A 26 34.11 8.68 -6.02
C THR A 26 32.67 8.76 -6.54
N GLN A 27 31.68 9.12 -5.71
CA GLN A 27 30.30 9.35 -6.17
C GLN A 27 29.93 10.83 -6.10
N HIS A 28 29.66 11.44 -7.26
CA HIS A 28 29.19 12.81 -7.35
C HIS A 28 27.81 12.95 -6.65
N PRO A 29 27.52 14.05 -5.93
CA PRO A 29 26.29 14.22 -5.12
C PRO A 29 24.96 14.05 -5.86
N HIS A 30 24.98 14.05 -7.20
CA HIS A 30 23.79 13.98 -8.06
C HIS A 30 23.70 12.71 -8.91
N THR A 31 24.56 11.72 -8.70
CA THR A 31 24.44 10.44 -9.43
C THR A 31 23.29 9.61 -8.84
N ARG A 32 22.13 9.65 -9.52
CA ARG A 32 20.96 8.86 -9.11
C ARG A 32 21.27 7.37 -9.30
N PRO A 33 21.22 6.53 -8.25
CA PRO A 33 21.51 5.11 -8.39
C PRO A 33 20.56 4.49 -9.42
N THR A 34 21.12 3.68 -10.32
CA THR A 34 20.34 2.89 -11.28
C THR A 34 19.33 2.05 -10.48
N THR A 35 18.05 2.27 -10.75
CA THR A 35 16.98 1.64 -10.00
C THR A 35 16.97 0.16 -10.38
N LYS A 36 17.42 -0.71 -9.47
CA LYS A 36 17.25 -2.16 -9.62
C LYS A 36 15.77 -2.44 -9.96
N PRO A 37 15.46 -3.26 -10.97
CA PRO A 37 14.09 -3.59 -11.31
C PRO A 37 13.39 -4.15 -10.06
N LYS A 38 12.36 -3.44 -9.61
CA LYS A 38 11.64 -3.80 -8.37
C LYS A 38 11.04 -5.19 -8.54
N PRO A 39 11.15 -6.07 -7.53
CA PRO A 39 10.65 -7.44 -7.64
C PRO A 39 9.17 -7.43 -8.02
N LYS A 40 8.80 -8.30 -8.97
CA LYS A 40 7.41 -8.55 -9.38
C LYS A 40 6.60 -8.88 -8.12
N SER A 41 5.46 -8.23 -7.94
CA SER A 41 4.59 -8.31 -6.75
C SER A 41 4.27 -9.75 -6.32
N ARG A 42 4.28 -10.70 -7.26
CA ARG A 42 4.04 -12.13 -7.03
C ARG A 42 4.97 -12.80 -6.02
N LYS A 43 6.24 -12.37 -5.89
CA LYS A 43 7.19 -12.97 -4.92
C LYS A 43 6.90 -12.57 -3.46
N LEU A 44 6.15 -11.50 -3.23
CA LEU A 44 5.93 -10.92 -1.89
C LEU A 44 4.61 -11.33 -1.23
N LEU A 45 3.63 -11.81 -2.00
CA LEU A 45 2.23 -11.92 -1.56
C LEU A 45 1.70 -13.36 -1.44
N GLY A 46 2.53 -14.39 -1.65
CA GLY A 46 2.06 -15.78 -1.69
C GLY A 46 1.16 -16.06 -2.91
N ASP A 47 0.25 -17.03 -2.81
CA ASP A 47 -0.73 -17.32 -3.87
C ASP A 47 -1.78 -16.18 -3.95
N PRO A 48 -1.74 -15.32 -4.99
CA PRO A 48 -2.62 -14.15 -5.09
C PRO A 48 -4.09 -14.50 -5.35
N LEU A 49 -4.43 -15.78 -5.43
CA LEU A 49 -5.76 -16.27 -5.80
C LEU A 49 -6.80 -16.15 -4.68
N LYS A 50 -6.39 -16.04 -3.41
CA LYS A 50 -7.29 -15.96 -2.25
C LYS A 50 -7.23 -14.65 -1.46
N VAL A 51 -6.45 -13.66 -1.92
CA VAL A 51 -6.19 -12.43 -1.16
C VAL A 51 -6.78 -11.22 -1.85
N ILE A 52 -7.51 -10.40 -1.10
CA ILE A 52 -8.00 -9.10 -1.57
C ILE A 52 -6.94 -8.05 -1.21
N ILE A 53 -6.38 -7.39 -2.22
CA ILE A 53 -5.34 -6.39 -2.00
C ILE A 53 -5.98 -5.02 -1.92
N ASN A 54 -5.91 -4.41 -0.73
CA ASN A 54 -6.18 -2.98 -0.56
C ASN A 54 -4.94 -2.18 -0.98
N TYR A 55 -5.11 -1.26 -1.92
CA TYR A 55 -4.00 -0.51 -2.48
C TYR A 55 -4.32 0.97 -2.67
N ASP A 56 -3.27 1.79 -2.75
CA ASP A 56 -3.36 3.23 -2.92
C ASP A 56 -3.65 3.65 -4.38
N ARG A 57 -2.61 3.76 -5.19
CA ARG A 57 -2.58 4.20 -6.59
C ARG A 57 -1.54 3.42 -7.41
N ALA A 58 -0.71 2.58 -6.77
CA ALA A 58 0.39 1.91 -7.45
C ALA A 58 -0.09 0.87 -8.47
N LYS A 59 0.18 1.13 -9.77
CA LYS A 59 -0.25 0.27 -10.89
C LYS A 59 0.30 -1.16 -10.86
N ARG A 60 1.34 -1.40 -10.06
CA ARG A 60 1.95 -2.75 -9.88
C ARG A 60 0.96 -3.79 -9.34
N TYR A 61 -0.13 -3.36 -8.72
CA TYR A 61 -1.14 -4.26 -8.15
C TYR A 61 -2.25 -4.61 -9.15
N TRP A 62 -2.30 -3.99 -10.34
CA TRP A 62 -3.35 -4.23 -11.34
C TRP A 62 -3.40 -5.68 -11.87
N GLN A 63 -2.35 -6.47 -11.62
CA GLN A 63 -2.28 -7.89 -11.95
C GLN A 63 -3.00 -8.79 -10.93
N ALA A 64 -3.40 -8.25 -9.79
CA ALA A 64 -4.11 -9.01 -8.77
C ALA A 64 -5.55 -9.26 -9.20
N LYS A 65 -6.09 -10.44 -8.83
CA LYS A 65 -7.47 -10.82 -9.20
C LYS A 65 -8.52 -10.00 -8.46
N GLN A 66 -8.26 -9.67 -7.20
CA GLN A 66 -9.18 -8.91 -6.35
C GLN A 66 -8.48 -7.70 -5.75
N LEU A 67 -9.03 -6.52 -6.03
CA LEU A 67 -8.47 -5.23 -5.64
C LEU A 67 -9.51 -4.40 -4.91
N GLN A 68 -9.12 -3.82 -3.77
CA GLN A 68 -9.83 -2.72 -3.14
C GLN A 68 -8.98 -1.45 -3.33
N ARG A 69 -9.46 -0.49 -4.12
CA ARG A 69 -8.77 0.80 -4.23
C ARG A 69 -9.14 1.67 -3.02
N CYS A 70 -8.14 2.26 -2.37
CA CYS A 70 -8.34 3.14 -1.23
C CYS A 70 -9.15 4.39 -1.63
N GLY A 71 -10.36 4.51 -1.08
CA GLY A 71 -11.27 5.62 -1.34
C GLY A 71 -10.75 6.97 -0.85
N ALA A 72 -9.91 6.99 0.19
CA ALA A 72 -9.34 8.23 0.72
C ALA A 72 -8.32 8.85 -0.25
N HIS A 73 -7.54 8.00 -0.93
CA HIS A 73 -6.65 8.44 -2.00
C HIS A 73 -7.44 8.92 -3.23
N LEU A 74 -8.52 8.22 -3.59
CA LEU A 74 -9.41 8.67 -4.67
C LEU A 74 -10.02 10.04 -4.35
N LYS A 75 -10.52 10.26 -3.13
CA LYS A 75 -11.02 11.56 -2.68
C LYS A 75 -9.96 12.65 -2.83
N ARG A 76 -8.71 12.37 -2.42
CA ARG A 76 -7.60 13.32 -2.51
C ARG A 76 -7.20 13.63 -3.96
N ASP A 77 -7.20 12.61 -4.84
CA ASP A 77 -6.92 12.78 -6.28
C ASP A 77 -7.98 13.65 -6.97
N LEU A 78 -9.24 13.58 -6.51
CA LEU A 78 -10.32 14.44 -6.98
C LEU A 78 -10.17 15.87 -6.43
N GLN A 79 -9.79 16.00 -5.15
CA GLN A 79 -9.59 17.26 -4.44
C GLN A 79 -8.39 18.10 -4.93
N SER A 80 -7.31 17.47 -5.41
CA SER A 80 -6.04 18.16 -5.68
C SER A 80 -6.06 19.20 -6.81
N ARG A 81 -7.25 19.56 -7.33
CA ARG A 81 -7.46 20.44 -8.49
C ARG A 81 -8.72 21.30 -8.37
N ILE A 82 -9.06 21.75 -7.16
CA ILE A 82 -10.18 22.71 -6.96
C ILE A 82 -9.90 24.05 -7.69
N ASP A 83 -8.63 24.39 -7.88
CA ASP A 83 -8.20 25.63 -8.55
C ASP A 83 -7.94 25.46 -10.05
N HIS A 84 -8.46 24.41 -10.66
CA HIS A 84 -8.28 24.22 -12.10
C HIS A 84 -9.10 25.27 -12.87
N HIS A 85 -8.44 26.01 -13.78
CA HIS A 85 -9.06 27.07 -14.59
C HIS A 85 -10.21 26.61 -15.52
N ASP A 86 -10.45 25.31 -15.62
CA ASP A 86 -11.47 24.73 -16.50
C ASP A 86 -12.69 24.34 -15.66
N HIS A 87 -13.79 25.05 -15.88
CA HIS A 87 -15.04 24.87 -15.15
C HIS A 87 -15.66 23.49 -15.36
N GLN A 88 -15.52 22.87 -16.54
CA GLN A 88 -16.03 21.52 -16.78
C GLN A 88 -15.27 20.50 -15.94
N VAL A 89 -13.94 20.64 -15.88
CA VAL A 89 -13.08 19.78 -15.06
C VAL A 89 -13.41 19.92 -13.58
N LYS A 90 -13.58 21.16 -13.11
CA LYS A 90 -13.92 21.46 -11.71
C LYS A 90 -15.27 20.85 -11.33
N ARG A 91 -16.31 21.13 -12.12
CA ARG A 91 -17.68 20.63 -11.88
C ARG A 91 -17.72 19.11 -11.77
N LEU A 92 -17.15 18.40 -12.75
CA LEU A 92 -17.18 16.94 -12.76
C LEU A 92 -16.43 16.35 -11.55
N ARG A 93 -15.27 16.93 -11.20
CA ARG A 93 -14.48 16.49 -10.05
C ARG A 93 -15.18 16.74 -8.73
N ASP A 94 -15.84 17.89 -8.57
CA ASP A 94 -16.62 18.21 -7.38
C ASP A 94 -17.80 17.26 -7.22
N GLU A 95 -18.52 16.97 -8.31
CA GLU A 95 -19.61 15.99 -8.32
C GLU A 95 -19.11 14.59 -7.93
N LEU A 96 -18.01 14.12 -8.53
CA LEU A 96 -17.38 12.84 -8.17
C LEU A 96 -16.91 12.82 -6.71
N LYS A 97 -16.29 13.90 -6.22
CA LYS A 97 -15.84 14.02 -4.84
C LYS A 97 -17.00 13.89 -3.88
N ARG A 98 -18.12 14.59 -4.13
CA ARG A 98 -19.33 14.47 -3.30
C ARG A 98 -19.84 13.03 -3.24
N ARG A 99 -19.80 12.28 -4.35
CA ARG A 99 -20.18 10.85 -4.34
C ARG A 99 -19.21 10.01 -3.50
N VAL A 100 -17.91 10.26 -3.57
CA VAL A 100 -16.94 9.58 -2.69
C VAL A 100 -17.15 9.97 -1.22
N GLU A 101 -17.58 11.19 -0.92
CA GLU A 101 -17.94 11.60 0.44
C GLU A 101 -19.21 10.91 0.94
N SER A 102 -20.24 10.80 0.10
CA SER A 102 -21.44 10.01 0.41
C SER A 102 -21.10 8.54 0.65
N MET A 103 -20.15 7.96 -0.10
CA MET A 103 -19.67 6.60 0.14
C MET A 103 -19.14 6.44 1.56
N PHE A 104 -18.33 7.39 2.04
CA PHE A 104 -17.81 7.36 3.40
C PHE A 104 -18.91 7.53 4.45
N LEU A 105 -19.87 8.42 4.23
CA LEU A 105 -20.99 8.59 5.15
C LEU A 105 -21.80 7.30 5.31
N ILE A 106 -22.15 6.64 4.19
CA ILE A 106 -22.88 5.37 4.20
C ILE A 106 -22.06 4.28 4.91
N TRP A 107 -20.75 4.23 4.67
CA TRP A 107 -19.85 3.32 5.36
C TRP A 107 -19.82 3.55 6.88
N TYR A 108 -19.74 4.80 7.33
CA TYR A 108 -19.73 5.10 8.77
C TYR A 108 -21.05 4.71 9.43
N ASN A 109 -22.19 5.00 8.78
CA ASN A 109 -23.51 4.58 9.28
C ASN A 109 -23.62 3.05 9.40
N TYR A 110 -23.02 2.31 8.46
CA TYR A 110 -22.96 0.85 8.56
C TYR A 110 -22.07 0.43 9.74
N ARG A 111 -20.88 1.03 9.86
CA ARG A 111 -19.90 0.67 10.89
C ARG A 111 -20.39 0.96 12.31
N SER A 112 -21.22 1.99 12.48
CA SER A 112 -21.89 2.36 13.73
C SER A 112 -23.16 1.54 14.01
N ASN A 113 -23.46 0.50 13.22
CA ASN A 113 -24.67 -0.31 13.29
C ASN A 113 -25.98 0.48 13.11
N SER A 114 -25.93 1.66 12.48
CA SER A 114 -27.10 2.49 12.20
C SER A 114 -27.91 1.98 11.00
N ILE A 115 -27.28 1.22 10.09
CA ILE A 115 -27.95 0.57 8.96
C ILE A 115 -27.50 -0.89 8.83
N ALA A 116 -28.43 -1.77 8.41
CA ALA A 116 -28.13 -3.17 8.15
C ALA A 116 -27.30 -3.35 6.86
N TRP A 117 -26.58 -4.47 6.76
CA TRP A 117 -25.74 -4.82 5.60
C TRP A 117 -26.49 -4.75 4.25
N LYS A 118 -27.71 -5.29 4.18
CA LYS A 118 -28.54 -5.24 2.95
C LYS A 118 -28.86 -3.80 2.53
N THR A 119 -29.17 -2.93 3.50
CA THR A 119 -29.45 -1.50 3.25
C THR A 119 -28.20 -0.78 2.78
N PHE A 120 -27.07 -1.03 3.44
CA PHE A 120 -25.75 -0.53 3.03
C PHE A 120 -25.42 -0.91 1.58
N GLN A 121 -25.57 -2.18 1.21
CA GLN A 121 -25.30 -2.68 -0.14
C GLN A 121 -26.22 -2.02 -1.18
N SER A 122 -27.51 -1.84 -0.86
CA SER A 122 -28.46 -1.17 -1.75
C SER A 122 -28.04 0.29 -2.01
N GLN A 123 -27.78 1.06 -0.96
CA GLN A 123 -27.34 2.46 -1.08
C GLN A 123 -26.02 2.58 -1.87
N MET A 124 -25.05 1.70 -1.59
CA MET A 124 -23.80 1.65 -2.34
C MET A 124 -23.99 1.32 -3.82
N ARG A 125 -24.96 0.45 -4.17
CA ARG A 125 -25.29 0.14 -5.57
C ARG A 125 -25.79 1.36 -6.32
N HIS A 126 -26.67 2.15 -5.71
CA HIS A 126 -27.14 3.42 -6.29
C HIS A 126 -26.00 4.41 -6.48
N LEU A 127 -25.13 4.53 -5.47
CA LEU A 127 -23.97 5.40 -5.54
C LEU A 127 -22.99 4.98 -6.65
N ARG A 128 -22.71 3.68 -6.76
CA ARG A 128 -21.87 3.10 -7.83
C ARG A 128 -22.42 3.41 -9.22
N LYS A 129 -23.75 3.33 -9.41
CA LYS A 129 -24.39 3.71 -10.67
C LYS A 129 -24.18 5.20 -10.97
N SER A 130 -24.39 6.07 -9.98
CA SER A 130 -24.19 7.53 -10.15
C SER A 130 -22.73 7.86 -10.51
N VAL A 131 -21.76 7.26 -9.82
CA VAL A 131 -20.32 7.44 -10.13
C VAL A 131 -20.01 6.98 -11.55
N ASN A 132 -20.50 5.81 -11.96
CA ASN A 132 -20.28 5.31 -13.32
C ASN A 132 -20.86 6.25 -14.39
N SER A 133 -22.06 6.81 -14.15
CA SER A 133 -22.67 7.79 -15.05
C SER A 133 -21.81 9.03 -15.20
N LEU A 134 -21.32 9.59 -14.09
CA LEU A 134 -20.42 10.76 -14.10
C LEU A 134 -19.11 10.46 -14.84
N LEU A 135 -18.52 9.30 -14.61
CA LEU A 135 -17.31 8.88 -15.33
C LEU A 135 -17.57 8.79 -16.84
N LEU A 136 -18.70 8.24 -17.27
CA LEU A 136 -19.06 8.20 -18.68
C LEU A 136 -19.27 9.60 -19.26
N HIS A 137 -19.93 10.51 -18.53
CA HIS A 137 -20.07 11.90 -18.97
C HIS A 137 -18.70 12.54 -19.21
N GLY A 138 -17.72 12.30 -18.33
CA GLY A 138 -16.35 12.77 -18.52
C GLY A 138 -15.59 12.09 -19.67
N VAL A 139 -15.96 10.86 -20.05
CA VAL A 139 -15.40 10.17 -21.23
C VAL A 139 -15.94 10.77 -22.54
N TYR A 140 -17.18 11.26 -22.54
CA TYR A 140 -17.83 11.83 -23.72
C TYR A 140 -17.87 13.37 -23.71
N SER A 141 -17.15 14.04 -22.80
CA SER A 141 -17.23 15.50 -22.63
C SER A 141 -16.46 16.31 -23.70
N GLY A 142 -15.77 15.67 -24.64
CA GLY A 142 -14.89 16.33 -25.61
C GLY A 142 -13.58 16.91 -25.04
N ASN A 143 -13.44 16.96 -23.72
CA ASN A 143 -12.29 17.53 -23.03
C ASN A 143 -11.19 16.47 -22.83
N GLN A 144 -10.08 16.57 -23.56
CA GLN A 144 -8.99 15.58 -23.56
C GLN A 144 -8.46 15.24 -22.15
N ARG A 145 -8.44 16.20 -21.23
CA ARG A 145 -7.97 15.98 -19.84
C ARG A 145 -8.95 15.11 -19.05
N LEU A 146 -10.25 15.35 -19.22
CA LEU A 146 -11.30 14.55 -18.59
C LEU A 146 -11.38 13.16 -19.20
N ILE A 147 -11.31 13.06 -20.53
CA ILE A 147 -11.41 11.79 -21.25
C ILE A 147 -10.40 10.79 -20.71
N ARG A 148 -9.12 11.16 -20.64
CA ARG A 148 -8.07 10.27 -20.15
C ARG A 148 -8.31 9.82 -18.72
N THR A 149 -8.59 10.77 -17.83
CA THR A 149 -8.77 10.48 -16.39
C THR A 149 -9.99 9.61 -16.15
N CYS A 150 -11.12 9.98 -16.75
CA CYS A 150 -12.38 9.28 -16.56
C CYS A 150 -12.37 7.89 -17.21
N ARG A 151 -11.70 7.73 -18.36
CA ARG A 151 -11.52 6.42 -18.99
C ARG A 151 -10.69 5.47 -18.12
N GLU A 152 -9.60 5.95 -17.50
CA GLU A 152 -8.80 5.14 -16.58
C GLU A 152 -9.62 4.71 -15.35
N LEU A 153 -10.37 5.64 -14.75
CA LEU A 153 -11.26 5.35 -13.62
C LEU A 153 -12.41 4.39 -14.00
N TYR A 154 -12.96 4.54 -15.21
CA TYR A 154 -14.05 3.69 -15.70
C TYR A 154 -13.57 2.25 -15.98
N ASN A 155 -12.38 2.10 -16.55
CA ASN A 155 -11.77 0.79 -16.75
C ASN A 155 -11.51 0.06 -15.42
N SER A 156 -11.18 0.84 -14.38
CA SER A 156 -10.96 0.35 -13.01
C SER A 156 -12.18 0.43 -12.10
N ARG A 157 -13.39 0.66 -12.63
CA ARG A 157 -14.60 1.00 -11.86
C ARG A 157 -15.07 -0.03 -10.85
N LYS A 158 -14.58 -1.28 -10.92
CA LYS A 158 -14.93 -2.34 -9.96
C LYS A 158 -14.15 -2.20 -8.65
N TRP A 159 -12.89 -1.80 -8.72
CA TRP A 159 -11.95 -1.87 -7.59
C TRP A 159 -12.30 -0.99 -6.38
N PRO A 160 -12.97 0.18 -6.49
CA PRO A 160 -13.34 0.95 -5.31
C PRO A 160 -14.44 0.29 -4.45
N TRP A 161 -15.15 -0.72 -4.97
CA TRP A 161 -16.40 -1.24 -4.38
C TRP A 161 -16.29 -2.65 -3.79
N THR A 162 -15.11 -3.26 -3.76
CA THR A 162 -14.92 -4.63 -3.28
C THR A 162 -15.37 -4.79 -1.81
N PHE A 163 -15.17 -3.75 -0.99
CA PHE A 163 -15.66 -3.69 0.39
C PHE A 163 -17.19 -3.75 0.56
N THR A 164 -17.95 -3.59 -0.53
CA THR A 164 -19.41 -3.75 -0.53
C THR A 164 -19.86 -5.18 -0.86
N GLU A 165 -18.93 -5.97 -1.40
CA GLU A 165 -19.15 -7.35 -1.86
C GLU A 165 -18.70 -8.35 -0.78
N VAL A 166 -17.67 -8.01 0.00
CA VAL A 166 -17.10 -8.86 1.06
C VAL A 166 -17.13 -8.11 2.40
N GLU A 167 -17.79 -8.72 3.39
CA GLU A 167 -17.88 -8.17 4.75
C GLU A 167 -16.51 -8.16 5.45
N GLY A 168 -16.27 -7.13 6.27
CA GLY A 168 -15.02 -6.97 7.04
C GLY A 168 -13.89 -6.22 6.31
N ILE A 169 -14.05 -5.91 5.03
CA ILE A 169 -13.09 -5.09 4.28
C ILE A 169 -13.40 -3.61 4.47
N GLU A 170 -12.37 -2.80 4.69
CA GLU A 170 -12.51 -1.35 4.78
C GLU A 170 -12.36 -0.67 3.41
N PRO A 171 -13.07 0.45 3.18
CA PRO A 171 -12.91 1.26 1.96
C PRO A 171 -11.58 2.04 1.92
N THR A 172 -10.81 2.07 3.01
CA THR A 172 -9.52 2.77 3.12
C THR A 172 -8.39 1.78 3.42
N ASN A 173 -7.15 2.22 3.18
CA ASN A 173 -5.94 1.45 3.50
C ASN A 173 -5.38 1.79 4.89
N ASN A 174 -6.23 2.29 5.81
CA ASN A 174 -5.78 2.81 7.09
C ASN A 174 -5.08 1.75 7.93
N ALA A 175 -5.55 0.50 7.91
CA ALA A 175 -4.92 -0.60 8.63
C ALA A 175 -3.46 -0.81 8.21
N ALA A 176 -3.18 -0.85 6.89
CA ALA A 176 -1.80 -1.01 6.42
C ALA A 176 -0.95 0.24 6.68
N GLU A 177 -1.52 1.44 6.53
CA GLU A 177 -0.82 2.69 6.85
C GLU A 177 -0.46 2.78 8.33
N GLN A 178 -1.35 2.34 9.23
CA GLN A 178 -1.10 2.27 10.67
C GLN A 178 -0.02 1.24 11.00
N ALA A 179 -0.12 0.03 10.46
CA ALA A 179 0.87 -1.04 10.70
C ALA A 179 2.29 -0.63 10.26
N LEU A 180 2.41 0.13 9.16
CA LEU A 180 3.70 0.61 8.66
C LEU A 180 4.18 1.89 9.34
N ARG A 181 3.35 2.58 10.14
CA ARG A 181 3.65 3.90 10.68
C ARG A 181 4.91 3.92 11.52
N LEU A 182 5.08 2.93 12.40
CA LEU A 182 6.26 2.82 13.26
C LEU A 182 7.54 2.64 12.44
N ALA A 183 7.50 1.77 11.44
CA ALA A 183 8.63 1.55 10.53
C ALA A 183 9.00 2.81 9.74
N VAL A 184 8.00 3.56 9.28
CA VAL A 184 8.19 4.81 8.54
C VAL A 184 8.78 5.90 9.43
N ILE A 185 8.28 6.05 10.66
CA ILE A 185 8.82 7.01 11.64
C ILE A 185 10.26 6.65 11.98
N TYR A 186 10.54 5.38 12.28
CA TYR A 186 11.88 4.90 12.56
C TYR A 186 12.85 5.26 11.42
N ARG A 187 12.49 4.94 10.17
CA ARG A 187 13.33 5.29 9.01
C ARG A 187 13.56 6.79 8.86
N LYS A 188 12.55 7.62 9.15
CA LYS A 188 12.67 9.08 9.00
C LYS A 188 13.60 9.71 10.03
N LEU A 189 13.55 9.23 11.27
CA LEU A 189 14.35 9.78 12.37
C LEU A 189 15.76 9.19 12.42
N TRP A 190 15.90 7.89 12.10
CA TRP A 190 17.12 7.13 12.34
C TRP A 190 17.79 6.61 11.07
N PHE A 191 17.27 6.95 9.88
CA PHE A 191 17.76 6.55 8.54
C PHE A 191 17.82 5.03 8.24
N GLY A 192 17.51 4.18 9.22
CA GLY A 192 17.52 2.73 9.08
C GLY A 192 18.77 2.10 9.69
N THR A 193 19.11 0.88 9.24
CA THR A 193 20.30 0.16 9.71
C THR A 193 21.14 -0.30 8.52
N GLN A 194 22.46 -0.38 8.70
CA GLN A 194 23.40 -0.80 7.65
C GLN A 194 23.84 -2.26 7.78
N SER A 195 23.42 -2.98 8.83
CA SER A 195 23.73 -4.40 9.01
C SER A 195 22.47 -5.26 9.01
N GLU A 196 22.59 -6.46 8.46
CA GLU A 196 21.48 -7.42 8.44
C GLU A 196 21.02 -7.77 9.86
N LYS A 197 21.96 -8.01 10.78
CA LYS A 197 21.65 -8.31 12.19
C LYS A 197 20.79 -7.21 12.84
N ARG A 198 21.14 -5.93 12.63
CA ARG A 198 20.35 -4.80 13.16
C ARG A 198 19.01 -4.66 12.43
N SER A 199 18.97 -4.93 11.12
CA SER A 199 17.72 -4.92 10.35
C SER A 199 16.73 -5.95 10.88
N ARG A 200 17.19 -7.18 11.14
CA ARG A 200 16.36 -8.25 11.72
C ARG A 200 15.90 -7.92 13.14
N PHE A 201 16.75 -7.29 13.94
CA PHE A 201 16.35 -6.83 15.27
C PHE A 201 15.22 -5.81 15.19
N VAL A 202 15.38 -4.76 14.38
CA VAL A 202 14.36 -3.72 14.19
C VAL A 202 13.08 -4.30 13.61
N GLU A 203 13.17 -5.17 12.60
CA GLU A 203 12.04 -5.90 12.02
C GLU A 203 11.24 -6.62 13.11
N ARG A 204 11.91 -7.41 13.96
CA ARG A 204 11.27 -8.16 15.04
C ARG A 204 10.64 -7.24 16.08
N MET A 205 11.33 -6.17 16.49
CA MET A 205 10.78 -5.21 17.46
C MET A 205 9.52 -4.51 16.93
N LEU A 206 9.53 -4.10 15.66
CA LEU A 206 8.34 -3.51 15.01
C LEU A 206 7.16 -4.48 14.96
N ILE A 207 7.42 -5.76 14.65
CA ILE A 207 6.40 -6.82 14.67
C ILE A 207 5.85 -7.03 16.08
N VAL A 208 6.71 -7.12 17.10
CA VAL A 208 6.31 -7.28 18.50
C VAL A 208 5.44 -6.11 18.96
N SER A 209 5.86 -4.88 18.67
CA SER A 209 5.10 -3.67 19.00
C SER A 209 3.73 -3.67 18.33
N GLU A 210 3.66 -3.97 17.03
CA GLU A 210 2.41 -3.91 16.28
C GLU A 210 1.44 -5.02 16.69
N ILE A 211 1.91 -6.26 16.83
CA ILE A 211 1.06 -7.37 17.28
C ILE A 211 0.56 -7.13 18.71
N SER A 212 1.43 -6.63 19.60
CA SER A 212 1.03 -6.31 20.97
C SER A 212 -0.01 -5.20 21.02
N ARG A 213 0.13 -4.16 20.18
CA ARG A 213 -0.88 -3.11 20.02
C ARG A 213 -2.22 -3.66 19.54
N LEU A 214 -2.21 -4.53 18.52
CA LEU A 214 -3.43 -5.17 17.99
C LEU A 214 -4.12 -6.05 19.04
N GLN A 215 -3.35 -6.75 19.87
CA GLN A 215 -3.84 -7.59 20.96
C GLN A 215 -4.17 -6.82 22.24
N LYS A 216 -4.03 -5.47 22.25
CA LYS A 216 -4.24 -4.62 23.43
C LYS A 216 -3.38 -5.02 24.65
N ARG A 217 -2.15 -5.48 24.43
CA ARG A 217 -1.19 -5.84 25.48
C ARG A 217 0.04 -4.94 25.44
N SER A 218 0.77 -4.86 26.55
CA SER A 218 2.03 -4.11 26.62
C SER A 218 3.13 -4.85 25.87
N ALA A 219 3.71 -4.21 24.86
CA ALA A 219 4.90 -4.72 24.18
C ALA A 219 6.09 -4.84 25.14
N TYR A 220 6.23 -3.90 26.08
CA TYR A 220 7.28 -3.92 27.09
C TYR A 220 7.19 -5.16 27.98
N GLN A 221 6.00 -5.43 28.55
CA GLN A 221 5.80 -6.61 29.40
C GLN A 221 6.09 -7.91 28.64
N TRP A 222 5.64 -8.01 27.39
CA TRP A 222 5.92 -9.18 26.57
C TRP A 222 7.43 -9.37 26.32
N ILE A 223 8.16 -8.27 26.05
CA ILE A 223 9.62 -8.31 25.86
C ILE A 223 10.31 -8.71 27.17
N THR A 224 9.89 -8.18 28.31
CA THR A 224 10.45 -8.54 29.62
C THR A 224 10.32 -10.04 29.87
N VAL A 225 9.12 -10.60 29.73
CA VAL A 225 8.89 -12.04 29.91
C VAL A 225 9.68 -12.87 28.90
N ALA A 226 9.81 -12.40 27.65
CA ALA A 226 10.60 -13.10 26.64
C ALA A 226 12.10 -13.10 26.95
N VAL A 227 12.63 -12.00 27.49
CA VAL A 227 14.03 -11.91 27.91
C VAL A 227 14.27 -12.76 29.17
N GLU A 228 13.40 -12.69 30.17
CA GLU A 228 13.47 -13.54 31.37
C GLU A 228 13.45 -15.03 31.02
N ALA A 229 12.51 -15.45 30.16
CA ALA A 229 12.46 -16.83 29.69
C ALA A 229 13.78 -17.24 28.99
N SER A 230 14.34 -16.36 28.15
CA SER A 230 15.62 -16.62 27.48
C SER A 230 16.80 -16.72 28.46
N LEU A 231 16.82 -15.94 29.53
CA LEU A 231 17.88 -15.98 30.55
C LEU A 231 17.79 -17.26 31.40
N HIS A 232 16.59 -17.80 31.59
CA HIS A 232 16.35 -19.04 32.30
C HIS A 232 16.34 -20.28 31.40
N GLU A 233 16.73 -20.15 30.12
CA GLU A 233 16.70 -21.23 29.12
C GLU A 233 15.30 -21.88 28.95
N GLN A 234 14.26 -21.10 29.20
CA GLN A 234 12.86 -21.50 29.06
C GLN A 234 12.29 -21.10 27.69
N GLN A 235 11.17 -21.73 27.32
CA GLN A 235 10.45 -21.40 26.10
C GLN A 235 9.88 -19.97 26.17
N ALA A 236 10.22 -19.14 25.20
CA ALA A 236 9.69 -17.77 25.10
C ALA A 236 8.16 -17.74 24.97
N PRO A 237 7.49 -16.72 25.54
CA PRO A 237 6.04 -16.58 25.44
C PRO A 237 5.60 -16.42 23.99
N SER A 238 4.44 -16.99 23.63
CA SER A 238 3.91 -16.84 22.28
C SER A 238 3.58 -15.38 21.97
N LEU A 239 3.98 -14.92 20.79
CA LEU A 239 3.59 -13.59 20.30
C LEU A 239 2.13 -13.59 19.82
N PHE A 240 1.60 -14.74 19.42
CA PHE A 240 0.22 -14.87 18.98
C PHE A 240 -0.62 -15.51 20.08
N ASN A 241 -1.85 -15.03 20.26
CA ASN A 241 -2.81 -15.76 21.09
C ASN A 241 -3.07 -17.12 20.42
N LYS A 242 -3.16 -18.18 21.23
CA LYS A 242 -3.68 -19.47 20.74
C LYS A 242 -5.14 -19.24 20.30
N PRO A 243 -5.56 -19.82 19.17
CA PRO A 243 -6.91 -19.63 18.63
C PRO A 243 -8.00 -20.06 19.62
#